data_AF-A0A7Y5SGK3-F1
#
_entry.id   AF-A0A7Y5SGK3-F1
#
_cell.length_a   1.000
_cell.length_b   1.000
_cell.length_c   1.000
_cell.angle_alpha   90.00
_cell.angle_beta   90.00
_cell.angle_gamma   90.00
#
_symmetry.space_group_name_H-M   'P 1'
#
loop_
_entity.id
_entity.type
_entity.pdbx_description
1 polymer ?
#
loop_
_entity_poly.entity_id
_entity_poly.type
_entity_poly.pdbx_seq_one_letter_code
_entity_poly.pdbx_strand_id
1 'polypeptide(L)'
;MRHQTLHRGSATPAEAAAAPYLYIPFTVPARCTRIEVAYDFGATGEGDPVIDIGLFDPRGTEPLTGGFRGWSGSARRQFFVSRERATPGYLAGPLPAGTWSVVLGLYTVPEPGVRWSVTIGTEAVEGNSPGDPPEPGLPPARRFAREPAAGRRWVAGDFHSHSEHSDGRNPIAEMASFALERGLRFLAITDHNTVSHHAEVDAFDHPRLLLIPGEEVTTYSGHANTWGLREWADFRVSTDEEMHRLFRWVAARGAPFSMNHPKSVGPPWLLCDPGFAIREVWQAPWRWYNWESVRDWEAELAAGRRVVPVGGSDAHSVPPAEPMHPHHIGDPTTWVQVEGEVSEEAILAAVVEGRTSISESPGGPFVALVAGGEGHPVEVEWERAGGCSLVLVADGETRQELELPRQRGRLALPAGLRFDHYLRAELRSPGPLPGDHALTRALAAPVWAER
;
A
#
# COMPACT_ATOMS: atom_id res chain seq x y z
N MET A 1 33.72 -1.74 -23.22
CA MET A 1 33.29 -0.50 -23.91
C MET A 1 32.25 0.24 -23.08
N ARG A 2 32.41 1.56 -22.89
CA ARG A 2 31.39 2.44 -22.28
C ARG A 2 30.83 3.37 -23.35
N HIS A 3 29.51 3.54 -23.38
CA HIS A 3 28.83 4.46 -24.29
C HIS A 3 27.88 5.35 -23.49
N GLN A 4 27.82 6.63 -23.83
CA GLN A 4 26.95 7.60 -23.18
C GLN A 4 26.21 8.42 -24.23
N THR A 5 24.93 8.65 -23.99
CA THR A 5 24.07 9.52 -24.82
C THR A 5 23.38 10.56 -23.96
N LEU A 6 23.06 11.70 -24.57
CA LEU A 6 22.33 12.79 -23.94
C LEU A 6 21.10 13.12 -24.77
N HIS A 7 19.93 13.03 -24.14
CA HIS A 7 18.63 13.36 -24.70
C HIS A 7 18.14 14.65 -24.06
N ARG A 8 17.46 15.50 -24.83
CA ARG A 8 16.89 16.76 -24.35
C ARG A 8 15.52 16.97 -24.96
N GLY A 9 14.65 17.64 -24.23
CA GLY A 9 13.36 18.08 -24.74
C GLY A 9 12.67 19.03 -23.79
N SER A 10 11.38 19.24 -24.05
CA SER A 10 10.50 20.03 -23.21
C SER A 10 9.12 19.39 -23.16
N ALA A 11 8.35 19.72 -22.13
CA ALA A 11 6.94 19.41 -22.04
C ALA A 11 6.18 20.66 -21.59
N THR A 12 5.06 20.91 -22.23
CA THR A 12 4.06 21.91 -21.83
C THR A 12 3.00 21.28 -20.94
N PRO A 13 2.21 22.07 -20.19
CA PRO A 13 1.10 21.54 -19.40
C PRO A 13 0.08 20.76 -20.25
N ALA A 14 -0.20 21.24 -21.48
CA ALA A 14 -1.14 20.58 -22.39
C ALA A 14 -0.62 19.22 -22.89
N GLU A 15 0.68 19.11 -23.16
CA GLU A 15 1.30 17.83 -23.53
C GLU A 15 1.30 16.84 -22.35
N ALA A 16 1.61 17.31 -21.14
CA ALA A 16 1.56 16.49 -19.93
C ALA A 16 0.14 15.95 -19.66
N ALA A 17 -0.89 16.78 -19.85
CA ALA A 17 -2.28 16.36 -19.69
C ALA A 17 -2.72 15.35 -20.76
N ALA A 18 -2.23 15.48 -22.00
CA ALA A 18 -2.60 14.58 -23.09
C ALA A 18 -1.82 13.25 -23.08
N ALA A 19 -0.56 13.28 -22.66
CA ALA A 19 0.34 12.14 -22.62
C ALA A 19 1.24 12.24 -21.37
N PRO A 20 0.75 11.79 -20.20
CA PRO A 20 1.46 11.96 -18.93
C PRO A 20 2.76 11.16 -18.83
N TYR A 21 3.02 10.24 -19.76
CA TYR A 21 4.24 9.43 -19.79
C TYR A 21 4.97 9.60 -21.12
N LEU A 22 6.18 10.14 -21.04
CA LEU A 22 7.07 10.33 -22.18
C LEU A 22 8.13 9.23 -22.23
N TYR A 23 8.28 8.56 -23.38
CA TYR A 23 9.24 7.47 -23.56
C TYR A 23 10.42 7.91 -24.42
N ILE A 24 11.63 7.68 -23.91
CA ILE A 24 12.90 8.02 -24.56
C ILE A 24 13.61 6.71 -24.92
N PRO A 25 13.53 6.27 -26.20
CA PRO A 25 14.14 5.02 -26.63
C PRO A 25 15.67 5.14 -26.69
N PHE A 26 16.37 4.08 -26.29
CA PHE A 26 17.82 3.96 -26.43
C PHE A 26 18.23 2.52 -26.72
N THR A 27 19.38 2.34 -27.35
CA THR A 27 19.91 1.00 -27.68
C THR A 27 20.82 0.50 -26.57
N VAL A 28 20.50 -0.68 -26.02
CA VAL A 28 21.39 -1.44 -25.15
C VAL A 28 22.18 -2.43 -26.00
N PRO A 29 23.53 -2.37 -26.00
CA PRO A 29 24.35 -3.27 -26.79
C PRO A 29 24.32 -4.71 -26.24
N ALA A 30 24.68 -5.67 -27.08
CA ALA A 30 24.93 -7.04 -26.64
C ALA A 30 25.99 -7.09 -25.53
N ARG A 31 25.81 -8.01 -24.58
CA ARG A 31 26.69 -8.18 -23.41
C ARG A 31 26.80 -6.92 -22.54
N CYS A 32 25.73 -6.14 -22.46
CA CYS A 32 25.63 -5.07 -21.49
C CYS A 32 25.69 -5.63 -20.06
N THR A 33 26.50 -5.00 -19.22
CA THR A 33 26.68 -5.34 -17.80
C THR A 33 26.02 -4.31 -16.88
N ARG A 34 25.83 -3.07 -17.37
CA ARG A 34 25.29 -1.97 -16.59
C ARG A 34 24.64 -0.91 -17.47
N ILE A 35 23.48 -0.44 -17.02
CA ILE A 35 22.78 0.75 -17.52
C ILE A 35 22.77 1.77 -16.39
N GLU A 36 23.15 3.01 -16.67
CA GLU A 36 23.05 4.14 -15.76
C GLU A 36 22.21 5.23 -16.42
N VAL A 37 21.28 5.81 -15.67
CA VAL A 37 20.43 6.88 -16.16
C VAL A 37 20.41 7.99 -15.13
N ALA A 38 20.58 9.22 -15.58
CA ALA A 38 20.40 10.42 -14.78
C ALA A 38 19.57 11.43 -15.56
N TYR A 39 18.76 12.22 -14.87
CA TYR A 39 18.02 13.31 -15.48
C TYR A 39 18.16 14.61 -14.71
N ASP A 40 17.96 15.70 -15.44
CA ASP A 40 17.95 17.04 -14.90
C ASP A 40 16.81 17.83 -15.55
N PHE A 41 16.10 18.57 -14.73
CA PHE A 41 15.06 19.52 -15.07
C PHE A 41 15.11 20.60 -13.99
N GLY A 42 14.60 21.81 -14.29
CA GLY A 42 14.74 23.00 -13.45
C GLY A 42 14.29 22.83 -11.97
N ALA A 43 14.32 23.95 -11.22
CA ALA A 43 14.14 23.97 -9.76
C ALA A 43 12.97 23.11 -9.24
N THR A 44 13.09 22.64 -7.99
CA THR A 44 12.30 21.56 -7.38
C THR A 44 11.70 21.97 -6.03
N GLY A 45 11.09 23.15 -5.96
CA GLY A 45 10.37 23.73 -4.84
C GLY A 45 8.84 23.62 -4.96
N GLU A 46 8.12 24.43 -4.19
CA GLU A 46 6.65 24.47 -4.23
C GLU A 46 6.17 25.23 -5.47
N GLY A 47 5.31 24.62 -6.27
CA GLY A 47 4.85 25.15 -7.57
C GLY A 47 5.80 24.87 -8.75
N ASP A 48 6.93 24.21 -8.47
CA ASP A 48 7.87 23.77 -9.48
C ASP A 48 7.44 22.46 -10.17
N PRO A 49 8.00 22.13 -11.34
CA PRO A 49 7.70 20.89 -12.02
C PRO A 49 8.07 19.66 -11.19
N VAL A 50 7.23 18.64 -11.27
CA VAL A 50 7.52 17.29 -10.77
C VAL A 50 7.56 16.36 -11.97
N ILE A 51 8.74 15.87 -12.30
CA ILE A 51 8.95 14.86 -13.32
C ILE A 51 9.48 13.62 -12.62
N ASP A 52 8.88 12.48 -12.93
CA ASP A 52 9.27 11.16 -12.44
C ASP A 52 10.19 10.43 -13.42
N ILE A 53 10.85 9.36 -12.98
CA ILE A 53 11.69 8.54 -13.84
C ILE A 53 11.53 7.03 -13.60
N GLY A 54 11.56 6.27 -14.69
CA GLY A 54 11.58 4.81 -14.67
C GLY A 54 12.21 4.19 -15.92
N LEU A 55 12.14 2.86 -16.02
CA LEU A 55 12.79 2.09 -17.08
C LEU A 55 11.95 0.92 -17.58
N PHE A 56 11.94 0.73 -18.89
CA PHE A 56 11.42 -0.45 -19.58
C PHE A 56 12.50 -1.11 -20.44
N ASP A 57 12.45 -2.44 -20.49
CA ASP A 57 13.29 -3.27 -21.34
C ASP A 57 12.63 -3.57 -22.71
N PRO A 58 13.28 -4.33 -23.61
CA PRO A 58 12.80 -4.58 -24.96
C PRO A 58 11.49 -5.36 -25.07
N ARG A 59 10.94 -5.90 -23.98
CA ARG A 59 9.61 -6.53 -23.98
C ARG A 59 8.50 -5.50 -24.23
N GLY A 60 8.77 -4.21 -24.01
CA GLY A 60 7.93 -3.10 -24.43
C GLY A 60 7.35 -2.28 -23.29
N THR A 61 6.59 -1.26 -23.67
CA THR A 61 5.96 -0.28 -22.77
C THR A 61 4.44 -0.37 -22.78
N GLU A 62 3.84 -1.33 -23.50
CA GLU A 62 2.39 -1.42 -23.60
C GLU A 62 1.76 -1.73 -22.23
N PRO A 63 0.59 -1.16 -21.89
CA PRO A 63 -0.02 -1.35 -20.59
C PRO A 63 -0.29 -2.82 -20.25
N LEU A 64 0.00 -3.23 -19.01
CA LEU A 64 -0.19 -4.61 -18.53
C LEU A 64 0.56 -5.66 -19.38
N THR A 65 1.56 -5.23 -20.14
CA THR A 65 2.51 -6.11 -20.83
C THR A 65 3.86 -6.05 -20.12
N GLY A 66 4.58 -7.17 -20.07
CA GLY A 66 5.86 -7.22 -19.38
C GLY A 66 6.88 -6.22 -19.96
N GLY A 67 7.96 -5.98 -19.24
CA GLY A 67 9.04 -5.09 -19.70
C GLY A 67 9.42 -4.02 -18.69
N PHE A 68 8.58 -3.79 -17.68
CA PHE A 68 8.91 -2.93 -16.55
C PHE A 68 10.20 -3.39 -15.87
N ARG A 69 11.08 -2.42 -15.58
CA ARG A 69 12.36 -2.63 -14.89
C ARG A 69 12.51 -1.82 -13.62
N GLY A 70 11.65 -0.83 -13.38
CA GLY A 70 11.68 -0.05 -12.15
C GLY A 70 11.18 1.37 -12.33
N TRP A 71 10.94 1.99 -11.18
CA TRP A 71 10.39 3.31 -11.03
C TRP A 71 11.03 3.97 -9.82
N SER A 72 11.31 5.27 -9.90
CA SER A 72 11.75 6.07 -8.76
C SER A 72 10.73 7.12 -8.36
N GLY A 73 9.68 7.35 -9.15
CA GLY A 73 8.93 8.58 -9.06
C GLY A 73 9.88 9.78 -9.10
N SER A 74 9.62 10.74 -8.22
CA SER A 74 10.47 11.90 -7.99
C SER A 74 11.55 11.66 -6.92
N ALA A 75 11.64 10.47 -6.32
CA ALA A 75 12.53 10.19 -5.19
C ALA A 75 14.03 10.19 -5.56
N ARG A 76 14.38 10.06 -6.84
CA ARG A 76 15.77 9.95 -7.30
C ARG A 76 16.03 10.74 -8.59
N ARG A 77 17.24 11.31 -8.67
CA ARG A 77 17.79 12.00 -9.86
C ARG A 77 18.59 11.12 -10.81
N GLN A 78 18.91 9.92 -10.35
CA GLN A 78 19.68 8.94 -11.11
C GLN A 78 19.45 7.54 -10.54
N PHE A 79 19.66 6.55 -11.38
CA PHE A 79 19.62 5.14 -11.00
C PHE A 79 20.54 4.32 -11.89
N PHE A 80 20.77 3.07 -11.49
CA PHE A 80 21.42 2.08 -12.32
C PHE A 80 20.71 0.73 -12.26
N VAL A 81 20.88 -0.06 -13.31
CA VAL A 81 20.51 -1.47 -13.35
C VAL A 81 21.70 -2.29 -13.85
N SER A 82 22.00 -3.38 -13.16
CA SER A 82 23.00 -4.37 -13.57
C SER A 82 22.43 -5.78 -13.40
N ARG A 83 23.23 -6.78 -13.80
CA ARG A 83 22.83 -8.19 -13.69
C ARG A 83 22.61 -8.66 -12.25
N GLU A 84 23.41 -8.17 -11.32
CA GLU A 84 23.41 -8.65 -9.93
C GLU A 84 22.78 -7.67 -8.95
N ARG A 85 22.84 -6.36 -9.26
CA ARG A 85 22.34 -5.29 -8.40
C ARG A 85 21.68 -4.18 -9.19
N ALA A 86 20.78 -3.46 -8.55
CA ALA A 86 20.18 -2.26 -9.10
C ALA A 86 19.99 -1.24 -7.98
N THR A 87 19.74 0.01 -8.33
CA THR A 87 19.21 0.99 -7.38
C THR A 87 17.87 0.50 -6.82
N PRO A 88 17.60 0.62 -5.50
CA PRO A 88 16.27 0.38 -4.95
C PRO A 88 15.18 1.10 -5.76
N GLY A 89 14.09 0.39 -6.05
CA GLY A 89 13.07 0.78 -7.02
C GLY A 89 13.20 0.11 -8.39
N TYR A 90 14.36 -0.52 -8.67
CA TYR A 90 14.62 -1.22 -9.94
C TYR A 90 14.98 -2.69 -9.75
N LEU A 91 14.56 -3.50 -10.72
CA LEU A 91 14.85 -4.92 -10.79
C LEU A 91 16.26 -5.12 -11.37
N ALA A 92 17.12 -5.85 -10.65
CA ALA A 92 18.35 -6.41 -11.21
C ALA A 92 18.03 -7.57 -12.18
N GLY A 93 19.02 -8.04 -12.94
CA GLY A 93 18.89 -9.24 -13.77
C GLY A 93 19.36 -9.07 -15.22
N PRO A 94 19.02 -10.02 -16.11
CA PRO A 94 19.48 -10.00 -17.49
C PRO A 94 19.23 -8.65 -18.18
N LEU A 95 20.23 -8.20 -18.93
CA LEU A 95 20.19 -6.98 -19.73
C LEU A 95 20.17 -7.36 -21.23
N PRO A 96 19.02 -7.80 -21.78
CA PRO A 96 18.92 -8.16 -23.19
C PRO A 96 19.31 -6.98 -24.08
N ALA A 97 20.03 -7.28 -25.15
CA ALA A 97 20.29 -6.31 -26.21
C ALA A 97 18.97 -5.90 -26.87
N GLY A 98 18.87 -4.65 -27.31
CA GLY A 98 17.69 -4.16 -28.02
C GLY A 98 17.35 -2.72 -27.65
N THR A 99 16.15 -2.31 -28.04
CA THR A 99 15.62 -0.98 -27.70
C THR A 99 14.99 -1.03 -26.33
N TRP A 100 15.53 -0.26 -25.40
CA TRP A 100 14.97 0.01 -24.09
C TRP A 100 14.35 1.40 -24.09
N SER A 101 13.54 1.71 -23.08
CA SER A 101 12.93 3.04 -22.94
C SER A 101 13.11 3.56 -21.52
N VAL A 102 13.70 4.74 -21.39
CA VAL A 102 13.50 5.54 -20.17
C VAL A 102 12.10 6.13 -20.26
N VAL A 103 11.33 6.05 -19.17
CA VAL A 103 10.03 6.72 -19.06
C VAL A 103 10.17 7.92 -18.14
N LEU A 104 9.60 9.06 -18.54
CA LEU A 104 9.42 10.23 -17.70
C LEU A 104 7.93 10.40 -17.40
N GLY A 105 7.56 10.46 -16.13
CA GLY A 105 6.20 10.82 -15.70
C GLY A 105 6.08 12.33 -15.56
N LEU A 106 5.15 12.95 -16.28
CA LEU A 106 4.94 14.39 -16.30
C LEU A 106 3.87 14.78 -15.27
N TYR A 107 4.14 14.53 -13.99
CA TYR A 107 3.15 14.68 -12.91
C TYR A 107 2.65 16.13 -12.79
N THR A 108 3.56 17.07 -12.56
CA THR A 108 3.24 18.50 -12.49
C THR A 108 4.11 19.24 -13.48
N VAL A 109 3.48 19.89 -14.47
CA VAL A 109 4.17 20.74 -15.44
C VAL A 109 3.51 22.12 -15.43
N PRO A 110 4.11 23.14 -14.80
CA PRO A 110 3.57 24.50 -14.76
C PRO A 110 3.83 25.25 -16.07
N GLU A 111 3.10 26.35 -16.29
CA GLU A 111 3.40 27.31 -17.36
C GLU A 111 4.77 27.99 -17.13
N PRO A 112 5.61 28.22 -18.16
CA PRO A 112 5.37 28.00 -19.60
C PRO A 112 5.72 26.57 -20.10
N GLY A 113 5.98 25.63 -19.19
CA GLY A 113 6.50 24.30 -19.48
C GLY A 113 7.88 24.07 -18.88
N VAL A 114 8.35 22.82 -18.93
CA VAL A 114 9.61 22.39 -18.36
C VAL A 114 10.55 21.86 -19.43
N ARG A 115 11.83 22.26 -19.37
CA ARG A 115 12.90 21.63 -20.16
C ARG A 115 13.57 20.55 -19.33
N TRP A 116 13.87 19.43 -19.96
CA TRP A 116 14.51 18.28 -19.33
C TRP A 116 15.70 17.79 -20.15
N SER A 117 16.60 17.09 -19.49
CA SER A 117 17.69 16.34 -20.12
C SER A 117 17.87 15.00 -19.43
N VAL A 118 18.16 13.96 -20.21
CA VAL A 118 18.40 12.59 -19.73
C VAL A 118 19.73 12.10 -20.28
N THR A 119 20.64 11.75 -19.37
CA THR A 119 21.92 11.12 -19.71
C THR A 119 21.79 9.61 -19.49
N ILE A 120 22.12 8.83 -20.52
CA ILE A 120 22.05 7.37 -20.48
C ILE A 120 23.43 6.81 -20.77
N GLY A 121 24.01 6.11 -19.80
CA GLY A 121 25.27 5.37 -19.89
C GLY A 121 25.03 3.86 -20.00
N THR A 122 25.81 3.18 -20.84
CA THR A 122 25.84 1.71 -20.92
C THR A 122 27.28 1.21 -20.86
N GLU A 123 27.48 0.11 -20.15
CA GLU A 123 28.76 -0.60 -20.10
C GLU A 123 28.59 -2.02 -20.68
N ALA A 124 29.54 -2.45 -21.51
CA ALA A 124 29.54 -3.78 -22.11
C ALA A 124 30.97 -4.37 -22.18
N VAL A 125 31.07 -5.70 -22.13
CA VAL A 125 32.35 -6.42 -22.23
C VAL A 125 32.68 -6.77 -23.69
N GLU A 126 33.93 -6.58 -24.11
CA GLU A 126 34.43 -6.99 -25.43
C GLU A 126 34.89 -8.45 -25.43
N GLY A 127 34.61 -9.19 -26.51
CA GLY A 127 35.12 -10.55 -26.75
C GLY A 127 34.12 -11.70 -26.63
N ASN A 128 34.54 -12.89 -27.11
CA ASN A 128 33.84 -14.16 -27.02
C ASN A 128 34.28 -14.91 -25.75
N SER A 129 33.45 -14.94 -24.72
CA SER A 129 33.49 -15.97 -23.68
C SER A 129 32.05 -16.22 -23.17
N PRO A 130 31.67 -17.48 -22.95
CA PRO A 130 30.27 -17.86 -22.73
C PRO A 130 29.84 -17.67 -21.27
N GLY A 131 28.54 -17.48 -21.09
CA GLY A 131 27.84 -17.73 -19.84
C GLY A 131 26.69 -16.76 -19.62
N ASP A 132 25.48 -17.17 -19.99
CA ASP A 132 24.32 -16.67 -19.26
C ASP A 132 24.45 -17.15 -17.81
N PRO A 133 24.35 -16.25 -16.81
CA PRO A 133 24.20 -16.70 -15.44
C PRO A 133 22.91 -17.51 -15.32
N PRO A 134 22.86 -18.50 -14.42
CA PRO A 134 21.64 -19.28 -14.22
C PRO A 134 20.48 -18.34 -13.90
N GLU A 135 19.30 -18.63 -14.45
CA GLU A 135 18.07 -18.01 -14.00
C GLU A 135 17.96 -18.20 -12.48
N PRO A 136 17.75 -17.13 -11.69
CA PRO A 136 17.33 -17.28 -10.32
C PRO A 136 16.01 -18.02 -10.36
N GLY A 137 16.01 -19.30 -9.99
CA GLY A 137 14.79 -20.02 -9.71
C GLY A 137 14.05 -19.26 -8.63
N LEU A 138 12.77 -18.93 -8.88
CA LEU A 138 11.89 -18.43 -7.84
C LEU A 138 12.00 -19.37 -6.64
N PRO A 139 12.36 -18.86 -5.45
CA PRO A 139 12.27 -19.70 -4.27
C PRO A 139 10.82 -20.19 -4.17
N PRO A 140 10.57 -21.47 -3.87
CA PRO A 140 9.22 -21.92 -3.60
C PRO A 140 8.64 -21.06 -2.48
N ALA A 141 7.37 -20.68 -2.59
CA ALA A 141 6.63 -20.05 -1.50
C ALA A 141 6.85 -20.87 -0.22
N ARG A 142 7.66 -20.34 0.69
CA ARG A 142 7.97 -21.05 1.93
C ARG A 142 6.81 -20.84 2.87
N ARG A 143 6.11 -21.94 3.12
CA ARG A 143 5.22 -22.06 4.27
C ARG A 143 6.11 -22.05 5.50
N PHE A 144 5.96 -21.02 6.32
CA PHE A 144 6.31 -21.20 7.72
C PHE A 144 5.41 -22.27 8.32
N ALA A 145 5.95 -22.92 9.34
CA ALA A 145 5.22 -23.64 10.37
C ALA A 145 5.64 -22.97 11.69
N ARG A 146 4.82 -22.07 12.24
CA ARG A 146 5.03 -21.46 13.56
C ARG A 146 3.75 -21.32 14.38
N GLU A 147 3.87 -21.81 15.61
CA GLU A 147 2.87 -22.13 16.65
C GLU A 147 1.51 -22.65 16.13
N PRO A 148 1.19 -23.95 16.33
CA PRO A 148 -0.18 -24.41 16.25
C PRO A 148 -0.97 -23.77 17.41
N ALA A 149 -1.45 -22.55 17.19
CA ALA A 149 -2.43 -21.95 18.06
C ALA A 149 -3.79 -22.53 17.65
N ALA A 150 -4.32 -23.40 18.51
CA ALA A 150 -5.70 -23.84 18.39
C ALA A 150 -6.64 -22.64 18.56
N GLY A 151 -7.55 -22.44 17.61
CA GLY A 151 -8.60 -21.43 17.68
C GLY A 151 -8.27 -20.10 16.99
N ARG A 152 -9.27 -19.21 17.03
CA ARG A 152 -9.21 -17.86 16.44
C ARG A 152 -8.41 -16.92 17.33
N ARG A 153 -7.53 -16.11 16.73
CA ARG A 153 -6.81 -15.05 17.44
C ARG A 153 -6.70 -13.80 16.59
N TRP A 154 -6.66 -12.65 17.25
CA TRP A 154 -6.34 -11.38 16.62
C TRP A 154 -4.83 -11.19 16.53
N VAL A 155 -4.35 -10.78 15.35
CA VAL A 155 -2.96 -10.41 15.12
C VAL A 155 -2.88 -8.98 14.62
N ALA A 156 -2.05 -8.17 15.27
CA ALA A 156 -1.80 -6.79 14.89
C ALA A 156 -0.82 -6.70 13.72
N GLY A 157 -1.07 -5.80 12.78
CA GLY A 157 -0.11 -5.45 11.74
C GLY A 157 -0.45 -4.14 11.06
N ASP A 158 0.29 -3.86 10.01
CA ASP A 158 0.20 -2.63 9.23
C ASP A 158 0.18 -2.99 7.75
N PHE A 159 -0.78 -2.43 7.01
CA PHE A 159 -1.03 -2.72 5.60
C PHE A 159 -0.43 -1.69 4.64
N HIS A 160 0.20 -0.63 5.15
CA HIS A 160 0.68 0.47 4.32
C HIS A 160 1.99 1.04 4.87
N SER A 161 3.11 0.79 4.20
CA SER A 161 4.42 1.34 4.57
C SER A 161 5.41 1.33 3.40
N HIS A 162 6.36 2.26 3.43
CA HIS A 162 7.29 2.51 2.33
C HIS A 162 8.75 2.34 2.77
N SER A 163 9.54 1.66 1.92
CA SER A 163 10.95 1.39 2.15
C SER A 163 11.83 2.25 1.25
N GLU A 164 13.14 2.03 1.28
CA GLU A 164 14.06 2.69 0.34
C GLU A 164 13.83 2.31 -1.14
N HIS A 165 12.95 1.34 -1.43
CA HIS A 165 12.61 0.95 -2.79
C HIS A 165 11.67 1.96 -3.48
N SER A 166 10.97 2.82 -2.76
CA SER A 166 10.35 4.04 -3.30
C SER A 166 10.96 5.30 -2.68
N ASP A 167 10.23 5.92 -1.78
CA ASP A 167 10.44 7.23 -1.16
C ASP A 167 10.56 7.14 0.36
N GLY A 168 10.49 5.93 0.92
CA GLY A 168 10.89 5.64 2.29
C GLY A 168 12.40 5.81 2.49
N ARG A 169 12.80 5.97 3.76
CA ARG A 169 14.21 6.21 4.15
C ARG A 169 14.94 4.98 4.66
N ASN A 170 14.24 3.88 4.89
CA ASN A 170 14.78 2.75 5.63
C ASN A 170 14.91 1.50 4.76
N PRO A 171 15.98 0.71 4.96
CA PRO A 171 16.01 -0.69 4.54
C PRO A 171 14.90 -1.48 5.22
N ILE A 172 14.39 -2.50 4.55
CA ILE A 172 13.29 -3.34 5.05
C ILE A 172 13.66 -4.01 6.38
N ALA A 173 14.93 -4.38 6.58
CA ALA A 173 15.41 -4.94 7.84
C ALA A 173 15.22 -3.99 9.05
N GLU A 174 15.36 -2.68 8.86
CA GLU A 174 15.12 -1.69 9.92
C GLU A 174 13.63 -1.54 10.21
N MET A 175 12.80 -1.47 9.16
CA MET A 175 11.34 -1.45 9.27
C MET A 175 10.83 -2.69 10.01
N ALA A 176 11.35 -3.88 9.67
CA ALA A 176 10.99 -5.13 10.31
C ALA A 176 11.40 -5.17 11.80
N SER A 177 12.59 -4.66 12.12
CA SER A 177 13.06 -4.55 13.51
C SER A 177 12.15 -3.62 14.32
N PHE A 178 11.81 -2.46 13.76
CA PHE A 178 10.92 -1.50 14.40
C PHE A 178 9.49 -2.06 14.57
N ALA A 179 8.95 -2.76 13.57
CA ALA A 179 7.65 -3.43 13.66
C ALA A 179 7.62 -4.49 14.78
N LEU A 180 8.71 -5.24 14.97
CA LEU A 180 8.86 -6.19 16.07
C LEU A 180 8.87 -5.51 17.44
N GLU A 181 9.59 -4.40 17.57
CA GLU A 181 9.63 -3.59 18.80
C GLU A 181 8.26 -3.01 19.15
N ARG A 182 7.48 -2.66 18.13
CA ARG A 182 6.10 -2.16 18.23
C ARG A 182 5.08 -3.26 18.52
N GLY A 183 5.49 -4.53 18.52
CA GLY A 183 4.62 -5.67 18.82
C GLY A 183 3.75 -6.14 17.66
N LEU A 184 4.07 -5.74 16.42
CA LEU A 184 3.36 -6.20 15.23
C LEU A 184 3.70 -7.66 14.90
N ARG A 185 2.74 -8.33 14.26
CA ARG A 185 2.82 -9.72 13.79
C ARG A 185 2.93 -9.82 12.28
N PHE A 186 2.53 -8.77 11.56
CA PHE A 186 2.81 -8.62 10.14
C PHE A 186 3.06 -7.16 9.77
N LEU A 187 3.75 -6.94 8.65
CA LEU A 187 3.98 -5.64 8.02
C LEU A 187 3.92 -5.81 6.50
N ALA A 188 3.02 -5.09 5.84
CA ALA A 188 3.02 -5.00 4.39
C ALA A 188 3.99 -3.90 3.92
N ILE A 189 4.87 -4.24 2.99
CA ILE A 189 5.77 -3.29 2.34
C ILE A 189 5.17 -2.97 0.97
N THR A 190 4.74 -1.73 0.78
CA THR A 190 3.88 -1.29 -0.32
C THR A 190 4.53 -0.16 -1.12
N ASP A 191 5.84 -0.27 -1.41
CA ASP A 191 6.58 0.74 -2.16
C ASP A 191 5.86 1.15 -3.46
N HIS A 192 5.88 2.45 -3.76
CA HIS A 192 5.20 3.03 -4.91
C HIS A 192 5.64 2.43 -6.25
N ASN A 193 4.68 1.87 -6.99
CA ASN A 193 4.80 1.52 -8.40
C ASN A 193 5.98 0.58 -8.74
N THR A 194 6.45 -0.22 -7.78
CA THR A 194 7.56 -1.14 -7.95
C THR A 194 7.35 -2.44 -7.19
N VAL A 195 7.96 -3.51 -7.69
CA VAL A 195 8.02 -4.83 -7.04
C VAL A 195 9.46 -5.22 -6.70
N SER A 196 10.38 -4.26 -6.75
CA SER A 196 11.82 -4.52 -6.59
C SER A 196 12.20 -5.03 -5.19
N HIS A 197 11.38 -4.77 -4.18
CA HIS A 197 11.53 -5.26 -2.81
C HIS A 197 11.00 -6.67 -2.59
N HIS A 198 10.17 -7.21 -3.50
CA HIS A 198 9.44 -8.47 -3.27
C HIS A 198 10.37 -9.65 -2.97
N ALA A 199 11.52 -9.74 -3.64
CA ALA A 199 12.49 -10.80 -3.39
C ALA A 199 13.11 -10.72 -1.98
N GLU A 200 13.32 -9.51 -1.44
CA GLU A 200 13.83 -9.31 -0.08
C GLU A 200 12.73 -9.65 0.95
N VAL A 201 11.49 -9.22 0.67
CA VAL A 201 10.32 -9.56 1.49
C VAL A 201 10.09 -11.08 1.56
N ASP A 202 10.09 -11.77 0.42
CA ASP A 202 9.91 -13.23 0.35
C ASP A 202 11.10 -14.00 0.98
N ALA A 203 12.29 -13.41 1.01
CA ALA A 203 13.47 -13.99 1.65
C ALA A 203 13.51 -13.77 3.18
N PHE A 204 12.69 -12.85 3.71
CA PHE A 204 12.67 -12.55 5.13
C PHE A 204 12.02 -13.68 5.94
N ASP A 205 12.78 -14.24 6.88
CA ASP A 205 12.32 -15.26 7.82
C ASP A 205 12.50 -14.77 9.26
N HIS A 206 11.40 -14.61 10.00
CA HIS A 206 11.48 -14.28 11.41
C HIS A 206 10.39 -14.91 12.30
N PRO A 207 10.74 -15.40 13.52
CA PRO A 207 9.92 -15.61 14.70
C PRO A 207 8.44 -15.31 14.68
N ARG A 208 8.30 -14.00 14.53
CA ARG A 208 7.30 -13.19 15.20
C ARG A 208 6.73 -12.14 14.28
N LEU A 209 7.30 -11.98 13.09
CA LEU A 209 6.88 -11.00 12.11
C LEU A 209 6.85 -11.67 10.75
N LEU A 210 5.74 -11.52 10.06
CA LEU A 210 5.58 -11.84 8.66
C LEU A 210 5.67 -10.54 7.85
N LEU A 211 6.52 -10.49 6.83
CA LEU A 211 6.45 -9.43 5.83
C LEU A 211 5.49 -9.87 4.71
N ILE A 212 4.67 -8.95 4.23
CA ILE A 212 3.74 -9.18 3.12
C ILE A 212 4.20 -8.31 1.94
N PRO A 213 4.49 -8.88 0.78
CA PRO A 213 4.81 -8.08 -0.40
C PRO A 213 3.54 -7.42 -0.90
N GLY A 214 3.62 -6.11 -1.14
CA GLY A 214 2.57 -5.36 -1.80
C GLY A 214 3.15 -4.33 -2.76
N GLU A 215 2.26 -3.58 -3.36
CA GLU A 215 2.55 -2.44 -4.22
C GLU A 215 1.48 -1.39 -3.96
N GLU A 216 1.90 -0.16 -3.68
CA GLU A 216 1.01 0.98 -3.81
C GLU A 216 1.00 1.42 -5.27
N VAL A 217 -0.13 1.14 -5.94
CA VAL A 217 -0.40 1.63 -7.29
C VAL A 217 -0.76 3.10 -7.18
N THR A 218 0.24 3.93 -7.46
CA THR A 218 0.18 5.40 -7.39
C THR A 218 -0.04 5.96 -8.79
N THR A 219 -1.30 6.28 -9.07
CA THR A 219 -1.70 7.01 -10.27
C THR A 219 -1.77 8.51 -9.96
N TYR A 220 -1.83 9.36 -10.99
CA TYR A 220 -2.07 10.80 -10.81
C TYR A 220 -3.55 11.12 -10.45
N SER A 221 -4.37 10.10 -10.25
CA SER A 221 -5.82 10.22 -10.02
C SER A 221 -6.31 9.38 -8.83
N GLY A 222 -5.39 8.95 -7.95
CA GLY A 222 -5.70 8.16 -6.77
C GLY A 222 -4.71 7.01 -6.56
N HIS A 223 -4.67 6.52 -5.34
CA HIS A 223 -3.75 5.46 -4.92
C HIS A 223 -4.53 4.22 -4.46
N ALA A 224 -3.96 3.05 -4.68
CA ALA A 224 -4.52 1.80 -4.19
C ALA A 224 -3.45 0.75 -3.89
N ASN A 225 -3.56 0.08 -2.74
CA ASN A 225 -2.67 -1.01 -2.36
C ASN A 225 -3.18 -2.36 -2.84
N THR A 226 -2.30 -3.14 -3.46
CA THR A 226 -2.48 -4.58 -3.63
C THR A 226 -1.46 -5.34 -2.81
N TRP A 227 -1.86 -6.49 -2.27
CA TRP A 227 -1.02 -7.34 -1.42
C TRP A 227 -0.99 -8.77 -1.95
N GLY A 228 0.16 -9.44 -1.82
CA GLY A 228 0.37 -10.81 -2.27
C GLY A 228 0.48 -10.97 -3.80
N LEU A 229 0.23 -9.92 -4.57
CA LEU A 229 0.47 -9.91 -6.02
C LEU A 229 1.98 -9.99 -6.29
N ARG A 230 2.44 -11.01 -7.02
CA ARG A 230 3.85 -11.21 -7.40
C ARG A 230 4.22 -10.67 -8.77
N GLU A 231 3.29 -9.95 -9.40
CA GLU A 231 3.47 -9.26 -10.68
C GLU A 231 3.34 -7.75 -10.44
N TRP A 232 4.02 -6.95 -11.24
CA TRP A 232 3.90 -5.50 -11.19
C TRP A 232 2.52 -5.04 -11.70
N ALA A 233 1.81 -4.25 -10.90
CA ALA A 233 0.54 -3.63 -11.26
C ALA A 233 0.80 -2.30 -11.98
N ASP A 234 0.33 -2.19 -13.23
CA ASP A 234 0.63 -1.02 -14.05
C ASP A 234 -0.12 0.23 -13.57
N PHE A 235 0.60 1.18 -12.99
CA PHE A 235 0.07 2.42 -12.45
C PHE A 235 -0.27 3.49 -13.50
N ARG A 236 0.08 3.27 -14.78
CA ARG A 236 -0.08 4.24 -15.86
C ARG A 236 -1.53 4.30 -16.36
N VAL A 237 -2.43 4.62 -15.43
CA VAL A 237 -3.89 4.68 -15.58
C VAL A 237 -4.32 6.13 -15.53
N SER A 238 -5.04 6.60 -16.55
CA SER A 238 -5.57 7.98 -16.62
C SER A 238 -7.07 8.05 -16.91
N THR A 239 -7.72 6.90 -17.13
CA THR A 239 -9.15 6.81 -17.45
C THR A 239 -9.87 5.75 -16.62
N ASP A 240 -11.19 5.90 -16.47
CA ASP A 240 -12.04 4.92 -15.79
C ASP A 240 -11.92 3.53 -16.40
N GLU A 241 -11.88 3.43 -17.74
CA GLU A 241 -11.77 2.15 -18.46
C GLU A 241 -10.45 1.43 -18.15
N GLU A 242 -9.34 2.17 -18.06
CA GLU A 242 -8.02 1.63 -17.68
C GLU A 242 -8.00 1.17 -16.22
N MET A 243 -8.60 1.95 -15.30
CA MET A 243 -8.71 1.55 -13.89
C MET A 243 -9.54 0.28 -13.74
N HIS A 244 -10.68 0.19 -14.44
CA HIS A 244 -11.50 -1.02 -14.44
C HIS A 244 -10.75 -2.21 -15.06
N ARG A 245 -9.90 -1.99 -16.06
CA ARG A 245 -9.04 -3.02 -16.65
C ARG A 245 -7.99 -3.51 -15.65
N LEU A 246 -7.27 -2.60 -14.99
CA LEU A 246 -6.30 -2.95 -13.94
C LEU A 246 -7.00 -3.71 -12.81
N PHE A 247 -8.14 -3.21 -12.34
CA PHE A 247 -8.93 -3.86 -11.29
C PHE A 247 -9.30 -5.30 -11.64
N ARG A 248 -9.81 -5.56 -12.86
CA ARG A 248 -10.08 -6.93 -13.34
C ARG A 248 -8.82 -7.77 -13.46
N TRP A 249 -7.70 -7.17 -13.88
CA TRP A 249 -6.42 -7.87 -14.03
C TRP A 249 -5.84 -8.32 -12.67
N VAL A 250 -5.97 -7.49 -11.62
CA VAL A 250 -5.59 -7.84 -10.24
C VAL A 250 -6.54 -8.91 -9.69
N ALA A 251 -7.86 -8.73 -9.87
CA ALA A 251 -8.86 -9.70 -9.41
C ALA A 251 -8.69 -11.08 -10.05
N ALA A 252 -8.32 -11.16 -11.34
CA ALA A 252 -8.05 -12.42 -12.03
C ALA A 252 -6.86 -13.21 -11.45
N ARG A 253 -6.02 -12.56 -10.63
CA ARG A 253 -4.89 -13.16 -9.91
C ARG A 253 -5.21 -13.48 -8.45
N GLY A 254 -6.44 -13.21 -8.01
CA GLY A 254 -6.88 -13.47 -6.65
C GLY A 254 -6.24 -12.58 -5.59
N ALA A 255 -5.57 -11.49 -5.99
CA ALA A 255 -4.97 -10.56 -5.06
C ALA A 255 -6.00 -9.54 -4.55
N PRO A 256 -6.04 -9.24 -3.24
CA PRO A 256 -6.83 -8.13 -2.73
C PRO A 256 -6.34 -6.80 -3.30
N PHE A 257 -7.27 -5.86 -3.47
CA PHE A 257 -6.98 -4.50 -3.93
C PHE A 257 -7.81 -3.52 -3.10
N SER A 258 -7.15 -2.52 -2.52
CA SER A 258 -7.73 -1.58 -1.58
C SER A 258 -7.54 -0.15 -2.06
N MET A 259 -8.60 0.65 -2.07
CA MET A 259 -8.47 2.09 -2.26
C MET A 259 -7.77 2.70 -1.04
N ASN A 260 -6.73 3.48 -1.26
CA ASN A 260 -5.98 4.13 -0.19
C ASN A 260 -6.59 5.47 0.18
N HIS A 261 -6.61 5.75 1.48
CA HIS A 261 -6.92 7.03 2.12
C HIS A 261 -7.79 8.04 1.32
N PRO A 262 -9.07 7.73 1.00
CA PRO A 262 -9.95 8.64 0.28
C PRO A 262 -10.41 9.77 1.22
N LYS A 263 -9.65 10.87 1.26
CA LYS A 263 -9.93 12.05 2.09
C LYS A 263 -9.31 13.31 1.49
N SER A 264 -9.71 14.47 2.00
CA SER A 264 -9.29 15.77 1.47
C SER A 264 -7.80 16.08 1.66
N VAL A 265 -7.12 15.36 2.57
CA VAL A 265 -5.67 15.48 2.80
C VAL A 265 -4.98 14.25 2.21
N GLY A 266 -4.25 14.48 1.12
CA GLY A 266 -3.62 13.45 0.32
C GLY A 266 -4.05 13.53 -1.14
N PRO A 267 -3.55 12.62 -2.01
CA PRO A 267 -3.99 12.52 -3.39
C PRO A 267 -5.49 12.19 -3.47
N PRO A 268 -6.31 12.99 -4.18
CA PRO A 268 -7.72 12.68 -4.33
C PRO A 268 -7.92 11.47 -5.23
N TRP A 269 -8.96 10.69 -4.96
CA TRP A 269 -9.45 9.69 -5.90
C TRP A 269 -10.35 10.38 -6.94
N LEU A 270 -9.92 10.43 -8.20
CA LEU A 270 -10.58 11.17 -9.30
C LEU A 270 -11.26 10.27 -10.33
N LEU A 271 -11.04 8.96 -10.25
CA LEU A 271 -11.60 7.97 -11.17
C LEU A 271 -12.92 7.40 -10.63
N CYS A 272 -13.74 6.81 -11.49
CA CYS A 272 -14.89 6.04 -11.05
C CYS A 272 -14.42 4.82 -10.23
N ASP A 273 -14.99 4.62 -9.04
CA ASP A 273 -14.70 3.44 -8.22
C ASP A 273 -15.11 2.16 -8.98
N PRO A 274 -14.15 1.27 -9.34
CA PRO A 274 -14.44 0.02 -10.04
C PRO A 274 -15.15 -1.03 -9.17
N GLY A 275 -15.46 -0.70 -7.91
CA GLY A 275 -16.12 -1.57 -6.95
C GLY A 275 -15.14 -2.14 -5.92
N PHE A 276 -14.19 -1.34 -5.42
CA PHE A 276 -13.27 -1.77 -4.37
C PHE A 276 -14.04 -2.39 -3.18
N ALA A 277 -13.70 -3.65 -2.86
CA ALA A 277 -14.29 -4.38 -1.74
C ALA A 277 -13.55 -4.13 -0.42
N ILE A 278 -12.38 -3.50 -0.48
CA ILE A 278 -11.54 -3.14 0.67
C ILE A 278 -11.20 -1.67 0.52
N ARG A 279 -11.23 -0.93 1.64
CA ARG A 279 -10.83 0.48 1.67
C ARG A 279 -10.01 0.78 2.91
N GLU A 280 -8.97 1.59 2.74
CA GLU A 280 -8.23 2.18 3.84
C GLU A 280 -9.04 3.33 4.42
N VAL A 281 -9.83 3.04 5.45
CA VAL A 281 -10.71 4.02 6.10
C VAL A 281 -9.99 4.83 7.17
N TRP A 282 -8.77 4.41 7.52
CA TRP A 282 -7.92 5.09 8.48
C TRP A 282 -6.46 4.98 8.05
N GLN A 283 -5.90 6.09 7.57
CA GLN A 283 -4.48 6.22 7.26
C GLN A 283 -3.85 7.27 8.17
N ALA A 284 -2.68 6.95 8.73
CA ALA A 284 -1.94 7.84 9.63
C ALA A 284 -2.79 8.30 10.86
N PRO A 285 -2.35 9.26 11.69
CA PRO A 285 -3.11 9.66 12.89
C PRO A 285 -4.52 10.16 12.57
N TRP A 286 -5.49 9.83 13.43
CA TRP A 286 -6.92 10.17 13.27
C TRP A 286 -7.18 11.62 12.83
N ARG A 287 -6.45 12.56 13.44
CA ARG A 287 -6.56 14.01 13.19
C ARG A 287 -6.29 14.44 11.73
N TRP A 288 -5.74 13.56 10.90
CA TRP A 288 -5.55 13.81 9.47
C TRP A 288 -6.79 13.37 8.68
N TYR A 289 -7.94 13.94 9.05
CA TYR A 289 -9.20 13.85 8.30
C TYR A 289 -9.75 12.43 8.08
N ASN A 290 -9.37 11.46 8.93
CA ASN A 290 -9.87 10.08 8.79
C ASN A 290 -11.38 9.95 9.04
N TRP A 291 -12.01 10.95 9.67
CA TRP A 291 -13.48 11.02 9.77
C TRP A 291 -14.16 11.15 8.40
N GLU A 292 -13.50 11.70 7.39
CA GLU A 292 -14.03 11.78 6.02
C GLU A 292 -14.07 10.39 5.38
N SER A 293 -12.96 9.65 5.46
CA SER A 293 -12.88 8.28 4.95
C SER A 293 -13.87 7.35 5.66
N VAL A 294 -14.02 7.48 6.98
CA VAL A 294 -15.02 6.71 7.75
C VAL A 294 -16.45 7.10 7.36
N ARG A 295 -16.76 8.39 7.18
CA ARG A 295 -18.07 8.86 6.72
C ARG A 295 -18.41 8.31 5.34
N ASP A 296 -17.47 8.38 4.41
CA ASP A 296 -17.69 7.94 3.02
C ASP A 296 -17.83 6.41 2.97
N TRP A 297 -17.03 5.69 3.75
CA TRP A 297 -17.21 4.26 3.97
C TRP A 297 -18.60 3.92 4.54
N GLU A 298 -19.04 4.63 5.59
CA GLU A 298 -20.38 4.44 6.18
C GLU A 298 -21.50 4.59 5.15
N ALA A 299 -21.39 5.59 4.26
CA ALA A 299 -22.36 5.83 3.20
C ALA A 299 -22.42 4.66 2.22
N GLU A 300 -21.29 4.05 1.87
CA GLU A 300 -21.24 2.86 1.01
C GLU A 300 -21.89 1.65 1.70
N LEU A 301 -21.63 1.45 2.99
CA LEU A 301 -22.25 0.37 3.76
C LEU A 301 -23.77 0.56 3.83
N ALA A 302 -24.23 1.79 4.08
CA ALA A 302 -25.66 2.14 4.13
C ALA A 302 -26.34 1.99 2.76
N ALA A 303 -25.59 2.16 1.67
CA ALA A 303 -26.04 1.84 0.32
C ALA A 303 -26.03 0.33 -0.01
N GLY A 304 -25.71 -0.53 0.97
CA GLY A 304 -25.74 -1.99 0.85
C GLY A 304 -24.47 -2.62 0.27
N ARG A 305 -23.40 -1.85 0.06
CA ARG A 305 -22.11 -2.41 -0.36
C ARG A 305 -21.40 -3.07 0.82
N ARG A 306 -20.78 -4.21 0.55
CA ARG A 306 -19.93 -4.92 1.52
C ARG A 306 -18.48 -4.51 1.37
N VAL A 307 -18.09 -3.44 2.06
CA VAL A 307 -16.73 -2.88 2.01
C VAL A 307 -16.00 -3.15 3.33
N VAL A 308 -14.88 -3.84 3.25
CA VAL A 308 -14.02 -4.15 4.40
C VAL A 308 -13.14 -2.95 4.74
N PRO A 309 -13.14 -2.48 6.00
CA PRO A 309 -12.21 -1.45 6.44
C PRO A 309 -10.83 -2.05 6.75
N VAL A 310 -9.78 -1.37 6.29
CA VAL A 310 -8.41 -1.53 6.77
C VAL A 310 -7.83 -0.18 7.16
N GLY A 311 -6.74 -0.21 7.91
CA GLY A 311 -5.90 0.95 8.16
C GLY A 311 -4.43 0.65 7.97
N GLY A 312 -3.67 1.69 7.68
CA GLY A 312 -2.24 1.59 7.43
C GLY A 312 -1.52 2.88 7.81
N SER A 313 -0.28 2.75 8.30
CA SER A 313 0.45 3.92 8.79
C SER A 313 0.84 4.87 7.67
N ASP A 314 1.15 4.33 6.50
CA ASP A 314 1.79 5.06 5.40
C ASP A 314 3.13 5.67 5.86
N ALA A 315 3.86 4.88 6.66
CA ALA A 315 5.13 5.31 7.23
C ALA A 315 6.25 5.27 6.19
N HIS A 316 6.97 6.38 6.08
CA HIS A 316 8.11 6.57 5.18
C HIS A 316 9.46 6.59 5.92
N SER A 317 9.43 6.51 7.25
CA SER A 317 10.64 6.54 8.07
C SER A 317 10.42 5.88 9.42
N VAL A 318 11.41 5.14 9.89
CA VAL A 318 11.55 4.67 11.26
C VAL A 318 12.92 5.05 11.83
N PRO A 319 13.08 5.21 13.16
CA PRO A 319 14.39 5.39 13.76
C PRO A 319 15.37 4.28 13.33
N PRO A 320 16.65 4.61 13.07
CA PRO A 320 17.33 5.87 13.41
C PRO A 320 17.22 6.96 12.34
N ALA A 321 16.52 6.74 11.22
CA ALA A 321 16.33 7.77 10.21
C ALA A 321 15.57 8.98 10.79
N GLU A 322 15.87 10.18 10.28
CA GLU A 322 15.10 11.37 10.65
C GLU A 322 13.63 11.19 10.27
N PRO A 323 12.68 11.43 11.19
CA PRO A 323 11.25 11.26 10.91
C PRO A 323 10.78 12.18 9.79
N MET A 324 10.14 11.60 8.76
CA MET A 324 9.43 12.35 7.72
C MET A 324 8.05 12.81 8.20
N HIS A 325 7.46 12.06 9.12
CA HIS A 325 6.14 12.29 9.67
C HIS A 325 6.13 12.09 11.19
N PRO A 326 5.13 12.62 11.91
CA PRO A 326 5.03 12.48 13.36
C PRO A 326 4.52 11.11 13.82
N HIS A 327 4.18 10.21 12.90
CA HIS A 327 3.64 8.88 13.16
C HIS A 327 4.63 7.81 12.70
N HIS A 328 4.41 6.57 13.11
CA HIS A 328 5.29 5.46 12.77
C HIS A 328 4.51 4.25 12.26
N ILE A 329 5.24 3.21 11.82
CA ILE A 329 4.68 1.89 11.54
C ILE A 329 3.73 1.45 12.67
N GLY A 330 2.52 1.05 12.27
CA GLY A 330 1.41 0.66 13.13
C GLY A 330 0.53 1.81 13.64
N ASP A 331 0.68 3.05 13.18
CA ASP A 331 -0.22 4.17 13.52
C ASP A 331 -1.07 4.60 12.30
N PRO A 332 -2.26 4.01 12.04
CA PRO A 332 -2.98 3.02 12.85
C PRO A 332 -2.54 1.57 12.60
N THR A 333 -3.03 0.68 13.45
CA THR A 333 -2.84 -0.77 13.38
C THR A 333 -4.11 -1.43 12.88
N THR A 334 -4.00 -2.33 11.91
CA THR A 334 -5.07 -3.27 11.58
C THR A 334 -4.86 -4.58 12.33
N TRP A 335 -5.87 -4.96 13.09
CA TRP A 335 -6.00 -6.28 13.70
C TRP A 335 -6.76 -7.20 12.77
N VAL A 336 -6.20 -8.39 12.53
CA VAL A 336 -6.80 -9.42 11.67
C VAL A 336 -7.07 -10.65 12.50
N GLN A 337 -8.29 -11.18 12.47
CA GLN A 337 -8.60 -12.43 13.15
C GLN A 337 -8.24 -13.61 12.25
N VAL A 338 -7.19 -14.35 12.60
CA VAL A 338 -6.74 -15.55 11.89
C VAL A 338 -7.12 -16.82 12.66
N GLU A 339 -7.27 -17.92 11.94
CA GLU A 339 -7.49 -19.25 12.50
C GLU A 339 -6.31 -20.15 12.10
N GLY A 340 -5.70 -20.83 13.07
CA GLY A 340 -4.51 -21.67 12.80
C GLY A 340 -3.23 -20.86 12.61
N GLU A 341 -2.46 -21.13 11.56
CA GLU A 341 -1.16 -20.49 11.35
C GLU A 341 -1.28 -19.04 10.85
N VAL A 342 -0.36 -18.17 11.29
CA VAL A 342 -0.20 -16.84 10.69
C VAL A 342 0.64 -16.99 9.43
N SER A 343 -0.01 -16.87 8.27
CA SER A 343 0.61 -16.86 6.95
C SER A 343 0.07 -15.70 6.13
N GLU A 344 0.75 -15.37 5.03
CA GLU A 344 0.26 -14.37 4.06
C GLU A 344 -1.16 -14.72 3.59
N GLU A 345 -1.36 -15.97 3.17
CA GLU A 345 -2.65 -16.50 2.75
C GLU A 345 -3.73 -16.33 3.83
N ALA A 346 -3.43 -16.68 5.09
CA ALA A 346 -4.38 -16.58 6.19
C ALA A 346 -4.76 -15.13 6.52
N ILE A 347 -3.80 -14.20 6.46
CA ILE A 347 -4.05 -12.77 6.70
C ILE A 347 -4.88 -12.19 5.56
N LEU A 348 -4.48 -12.40 4.31
CA LEU A 348 -5.17 -11.83 3.15
C LEU A 348 -6.60 -12.41 3.00
N ALA A 349 -6.79 -13.70 3.26
CA ALA A 349 -8.12 -14.31 3.29
C ALA A 349 -9.00 -13.70 4.39
N ALA A 350 -8.45 -13.50 5.61
CA ALA A 350 -9.19 -12.88 6.70
C ALA A 350 -9.56 -11.40 6.40
N VAL A 351 -8.71 -10.66 5.70
CA VAL A 351 -9.06 -9.31 5.20
C VAL A 351 -10.19 -9.38 4.19
N VAL A 352 -10.12 -10.26 3.18
CA VAL A 352 -11.19 -10.40 2.18
C VAL A 352 -12.54 -10.78 2.83
N GLU A 353 -12.50 -11.57 3.88
CA GLU A 353 -13.69 -11.97 4.66
C GLU A 353 -14.21 -10.90 5.63
N GLY A 354 -13.50 -9.77 5.78
CA GLY A 354 -13.89 -8.70 6.69
C GLY A 354 -13.62 -8.99 8.16
N ARG A 355 -12.68 -9.89 8.48
CA ARG A 355 -12.27 -10.21 9.85
C ARG A 355 -11.24 -9.20 10.38
N THR A 356 -11.56 -7.91 10.28
CA THR A 356 -10.66 -6.80 10.63
C THR A 356 -11.20 -5.91 11.75
N SER A 357 -10.28 -5.28 12.47
CA SER A 357 -10.52 -4.15 13.34
C SER A 357 -9.34 -3.18 13.23
N ILE A 358 -9.56 -1.89 13.42
CA ILE A 358 -8.51 -0.87 13.33
C ILE A 358 -8.40 -0.21 14.70
N SER A 359 -7.18 -0.07 15.19
CA SER A 359 -6.82 0.67 16.41
C SER A 359 -5.88 1.80 16.05
N GLU A 360 -5.92 2.90 16.81
CA GLU A 360 -5.00 4.03 16.58
C GLU A 360 -3.51 3.68 16.70
N SER A 361 -3.17 2.59 17.39
CA SER A 361 -1.80 2.07 17.57
C SER A 361 -1.84 0.60 18.05
N PRO A 362 -0.70 -0.13 18.08
CA PRO A 362 -0.68 -1.54 18.50
C PRO A 362 -1.04 -1.72 19.98
N GLY A 363 -0.72 -0.71 20.81
CA GLY A 363 -1.08 -0.65 22.23
C GLY A 363 -2.39 0.11 22.51
N GLY A 364 -3.07 0.61 21.47
CA GLY A 364 -4.27 1.44 21.61
C GLY A 364 -5.52 0.65 21.98
N PRO A 365 -6.66 1.34 22.17
CA PRO A 365 -7.96 0.70 22.35
C PRO A 365 -8.27 -0.28 21.22
N PHE A 366 -8.96 -1.36 21.53
CA PHE A 366 -9.33 -2.40 20.58
C PHE A 366 -10.81 -2.75 20.74
N VAL A 367 -11.51 -2.96 19.62
CA VAL A 367 -12.91 -3.40 19.60
C VAL A 367 -13.15 -4.32 18.42
N ALA A 368 -13.88 -5.40 18.64
CA ALA A 368 -14.28 -6.31 17.57
C ALA A 368 -15.71 -6.81 17.78
N LEU A 369 -16.36 -7.12 16.66
CA LEU A 369 -17.57 -7.94 16.65
C LEU A 369 -17.16 -9.39 16.42
N VAL A 370 -17.65 -10.29 17.27
CA VAL A 370 -17.34 -11.72 17.23
C VAL A 370 -18.62 -12.54 17.27
N ALA A 371 -18.56 -13.78 16.78
CA ALA A 371 -19.67 -14.72 16.92
C ALA A 371 -19.97 -14.97 18.41
N GLY A 372 -21.23 -14.83 18.79
CA GLY A 372 -21.70 -15.01 20.17
C GLY A 372 -22.23 -16.41 20.47
N GLY A 373 -22.74 -16.58 21.70
CA GLY A 373 -23.31 -17.83 22.20
C GLY A 373 -24.81 -18.04 21.90
N GLU A 374 -25.40 -19.09 22.48
CA GLU A 374 -26.83 -19.39 22.32
C GLU A 374 -27.71 -18.19 22.72
N GLY A 375 -28.55 -17.72 21.78
CA GLY A 375 -29.46 -16.59 21.97
C GLY A 375 -28.91 -15.22 21.57
N HIS A 376 -27.59 -15.10 21.34
CA HIS A 376 -26.94 -13.86 20.91
C HIS A 376 -25.93 -14.16 19.79
N PRO A 377 -26.30 -14.04 18.50
CA PRO A 377 -25.42 -14.43 17.40
C PRO A 377 -24.14 -13.60 17.32
N VAL A 378 -24.11 -12.41 17.93
CA VAL A 378 -22.98 -11.48 17.88
C VAL A 378 -22.72 -10.89 19.28
N GLU A 379 -21.44 -10.87 19.66
CA GLU A 379 -20.90 -10.18 20.83
C GLU A 379 -19.94 -9.08 20.39
N VAL A 380 -19.83 -8.03 21.22
CA VAL A 380 -18.77 -7.04 21.12
C VAL A 380 -17.72 -7.38 22.16
N GLU A 381 -16.45 -7.47 21.76
CA GLU A 381 -15.33 -7.52 22.69
C GLU A 381 -14.48 -6.26 22.59
N TRP A 382 -13.93 -5.82 23.72
CA TRP A 382 -13.03 -4.67 23.76
C TRP A 382 -11.87 -4.88 24.70
N GLU A 383 -10.76 -4.23 24.40
CA GLU A 383 -9.57 -4.17 25.25
C GLU A 383 -8.97 -2.76 25.24
N ARG A 384 -8.27 -2.40 26.33
CA ARG A 384 -7.58 -1.10 26.49
C ARG A 384 -8.49 0.12 26.26
N ALA A 385 -9.79 -0.01 26.53
CA ALA A 385 -10.81 1.02 26.25
C ALA A 385 -10.94 2.09 27.35
N GLY A 386 -9.86 2.39 28.09
CA GLY A 386 -9.90 3.40 29.15
C GLY A 386 -10.25 4.79 28.60
N GLY A 387 -11.25 5.44 29.19
CA GLY A 387 -11.71 6.77 28.75
C GLY A 387 -12.44 6.77 27.40
N CYS A 388 -12.89 5.61 26.94
CA CYS A 388 -13.70 5.47 25.73
C CYS A 388 -15.14 5.04 26.05
N SER A 389 -16.08 5.53 25.26
CA SER A 389 -17.43 4.95 25.12
C SER A 389 -17.44 3.95 23.96
N LEU A 390 -18.23 2.88 24.10
CA LEU A 390 -18.56 1.97 23.01
C LEU A 390 -19.76 2.51 22.25
N VAL A 391 -19.60 2.68 20.94
CA VAL A 391 -20.66 3.10 20.03
C VAL A 391 -21.01 1.94 19.09
N LEU A 392 -22.30 1.60 19.05
CA LEU A 392 -22.86 0.66 18.09
C LEU A 392 -23.56 1.45 16.98
N VAL A 393 -23.13 1.22 15.74
CA VAL A 393 -23.66 1.90 14.56
C VAL A 393 -24.27 0.86 13.63
N ALA A 394 -25.52 1.09 13.23
CA ALA A 394 -26.21 0.20 12.32
C ALA A 394 -26.94 0.99 11.24
N ASP A 395 -26.75 0.59 9.99
CA ASP A 395 -27.34 1.22 8.81
C ASP A 395 -27.13 2.75 8.75
N GLY A 396 -25.94 3.22 9.14
CA GLY A 396 -25.58 4.63 9.15
C GLY A 396 -26.00 5.41 10.40
N GLU A 397 -26.68 4.77 11.35
CA GLU A 397 -27.20 5.44 12.56
C GLU A 397 -26.60 4.88 13.85
N THR A 398 -26.20 5.77 14.76
CA THR A 398 -25.84 5.37 16.13
C THR A 398 -27.06 4.76 16.82
N ARG A 399 -26.99 3.47 17.14
CA ARG A 399 -28.06 2.74 17.84
C ARG A 399 -27.86 2.77 19.35
N GLN A 400 -26.62 2.73 19.80
CA GLN A 400 -26.29 2.71 21.22
C GLN A 400 -24.93 3.36 21.48
N GLU A 401 -24.84 4.08 22.58
CA GLU A 401 -23.57 4.54 23.15
C GLU A 401 -23.52 4.11 24.62
N LEU A 402 -22.42 3.46 25.01
CA LEU A 402 -22.26 2.82 26.30
C LEU A 402 -20.97 3.25 26.95
N GLU A 403 -21.07 3.78 28.17
CA GLU A 403 -19.92 3.95 29.04
C GLU A 403 -19.37 2.58 29.46
N LEU A 404 -18.07 2.38 29.25
CA LEU A 404 -17.43 1.11 29.55
C LEU A 404 -16.91 1.09 30.99
N PRO A 405 -17.45 0.25 31.89
CA PRO A 405 -17.06 0.23 33.29
C PRO A 405 -15.66 -0.36 33.52
N ARG A 406 -15.10 -1.01 32.50
CA ARG A 406 -13.81 -1.71 32.53
C ARG A 406 -13.08 -1.50 31.21
N GLN A 407 -11.75 -1.48 31.28
CA GLN A 407 -10.91 -1.36 30.09
C GLN A 407 -10.93 -2.62 29.20
N ARG A 408 -11.41 -3.76 29.71
CA ARG A 408 -11.57 -5.01 28.97
C ARG A 408 -12.91 -5.66 29.30
N GLY A 409 -13.57 -6.20 28.30
CA GLY A 409 -14.81 -6.94 28.50
C GLY A 409 -15.41 -7.50 27.23
N ARG A 410 -16.55 -8.17 27.41
CA ARG A 410 -17.43 -8.63 26.35
C ARG A 410 -18.86 -8.26 26.70
N LEU A 411 -19.64 -7.97 25.67
CA LEU A 411 -21.05 -7.65 25.77
C LEU A 411 -21.81 -8.40 24.69
N ALA A 412 -22.73 -9.27 25.10
CA ALA A 412 -23.72 -9.83 24.20
C ALA A 412 -24.67 -8.73 23.75
N LEU A 413 -24.86 -8.62 22.43
CA LEU A 413 -25.70 -7.57 21.88
C LEU A 413 -27.17 -7.79 22.27
N PRO A 414 -27.93 -6.71 22.56
CA PRO A 414 -29.34 -6.85 22.94
C PRO A 414 -30.13 -7.60 21.86
N ALA A 415 -30.98 -8.55 22.25
CA ALA A 415 -31.82 -9.30 21.29
C ALA A 415 -32.78 -8.42 20.47
N GLY A 416 -33.02 -7.18 20.91
CA GLY A 416 -33.83 -6.18 20.20
C GLY A 416 -33.04 -5.28 19.23
N LEU A 417 -31.71 -5.38 19.17
CA LEU A 417 -30.90 -4.61 18.23
C LEU A 417 -31.12 -5.17 16.81
N ARG A 418 -31.87 -4.45 15.98
CA ARG A 418 -32.17 -4.80 14.59
C ARG A 418 -31.39 -3.90 13.64
N PHE A 419 -31.00 -4.46 12.51
CA PHE A 419 -30.34 -3.75 11.42
C PHE A 419 -30.67 -4.46 10.10
N ASP A 420 -30.79 -3.69 9.03
CA ASP A 420 -31.24 -4.17 7.72
C ASP A 420 -30.07 -4.57 6.82
N HIS A 421 -28.93 -3.89 6.96
CA HIS A 421 -27.76 -4.11 6.12
C HIS A 421 -26.56 -4.56 6.96
N TYR A 422 -26.17 -3.76 7.96
CA TYR A 422 -24.99 -4.04 8.77
C TYR A 422 -25.05 -3.45 10.17
N LEU A 423 -24.21 -4.01 11.03
CA LEU A 423 -23.88 -3.48 12.34
C LEU A 423 -22.36 -3.42 12.46
N ARG A 424 -21.83 -2.32 12.99
CA ARG A 424 -20.43 -2.18 13.40
C ARG A 424 -20.31 -1.57 14.78
N ALA A 425 -19.11 -1.66 15.35
CA ALA A 425 -18.77 -1.10 16.64
C ALA A 425 -17.54 -0.19 16.53
N GLU A 426 -17.47 0.85 17.35
CA GLU A 426 -16.28 1.67 17.50
C GLU A 426 -16.13 2.18 18.94
N LEU A 427 -14.90 2.50 19.30
CA LEU A 427 -14.57 3.14 20.57
C LEU A 427 -14.29 4.61 20.31
N ARG A 428 -14.98 5.49 21.04
CA ARG A 428 -14.79 6.94 20.95
C ARG A 428 -14.29 7.50 22.27
N SER A 429 -13.39 8.47 22.23
CA SER A 429 -13.07 9.31 23.40
C SER A 429 -13.56 10.74 23.17
N PRO A 430 -13.77 11.54 24.23
CA PRO A 430 -14.01 12.96 24.09
C PRO A 430 -12.92 13.64 23.23
N GLY A 431 -13.31 14.68 22.49
CA GLY A 431 -12.37 15.52 21.77
C GLY A 431 -11.39 16.25 22.69
N PRO A 432 -10.24 16.73 22.18
CA PRO A 432 -9.21 17.36 23.00
C PRO A 432 -9.66 18.71 23.58
N LEU A 433 -10.62 19.40 22.95
CA LEU A 433 -11.22 20.64 23.45
C LEU A 433 -12.74 20.53 23.64
N PRO A 434 -13.34 21.32 24.55
CA PRO A 434 -14.79 21.40 24.69
C PRO A 434 -15.46 21.83 23.39
N GLY A 435 -16.35 20.99 22.86
CA GLY A 435 -17.05 21.24 21.58
C GLY A 435 -16.43 20.52 20.37
N ASP A 436 -15.26 19.90 20.52
CA ASP A 436 -14.69 19.04 19.47
C ASP A 436 -15.52 17.76 19.29
N HIS A 437 -15.53 17.26 18.06
CA HIS A 437 -16.09 15.94 17.78
C HIS A 437 -15.35 14.86 18.56
N ALA A 438 -16.10 13.85 19.03
CA ALA A 438 -15.51 12.68 19.65
C ALA A 438 -14.52 12.00 18.69
N LEU A 439 -13.39 11.55 19.23
CA LEU A 439 -12.33 10.91 18.46
C LEU A 439 -12.56 9.41 18.41
N THR A 440 -12.65 8.83 17.21
CA THR A 440 -12.58 7.38 17.07
C THR A 440 -11.17 6.92 17.41
N ARG A 441 -11.08 5.97 18.34
CA ARG A 441 -9.82 5.39 18.85
C ARG A 441 -9.61 3.96 18.35
N ALA A 442 -10.72 3.28 18.03
CA ALA A 442 -10.74 1.98 17.36
C ALA A 442 -12.09 1.76 16.67
N LEU A 443 -12.13 0.99 15.59
CA LEU A 443 -13.37 0.57 14.92
C LEU A 443 -13.28 -0.86 14.42
N ALA A 444 -14.40 -1.58 14.43
CA ALA A 444 -14.51 -2.96 13.96
C ALA A 444 -15.12 -2.99 12.56
N ALA A 445 -14.73 -4.00 11.77
CA ALA A 445 -15.46 -4.32 10.55
C ALA A 445 -16.92 -4.69 10.83
N PRO A 446 -17.83 -4.48 9.87
CA PRO A 446 -19.24 -4.72 10.08
C PRO A 446 -19.57 -6.22 10.03
N VAL A 447 -20.56 -6.62 10.83
CA VAL A 447 -21.32 -7.85 10.58
C VAL A 447 -22.52 -7.52 9.70
N TRP A 448 -22.90 -8.47 8.86
CA TRP A 448 -23.93 -8.28 7.83
C TRP A 448 -25.22 -9.00 8.22
N ALA A 449 -26.35 -8.42 7.84
CA ALA A 449 -27.63 -9.12 7.96
C ALA A 449 -27.62 -10.37 7.07
N GLU A 450 -28.19 -11.48 7.57
CA GLU A 450 -28.49 -12.65 6.75
C GLU A 450 -29.49 -12.23 5.66
N ARG A 451 -29.20 -12.57 4.40
CA ARG A 451 -30.02 -12.18 3.24
C ARG A 451 -31.24 -13.06 3.08
#